data_AF-A0A4D6LF96-F1
#
_entry.id   AF-A0A4D6LF96-F1
#
_cell.length_a   1.000
_cell.length_b   1.000
_cell.length_c   1.000
_cell.angle_alpha   90.00
_cell.angle_beta   90.00
_cell.angle_gamma   90.00
#
_symmetry.space_group_name_H-M   'P 1'
#
loop_
_entity.id
_entity.type
_entity.pdbx_description
1 polymer ?
#
loop_
_entity_poly.entity_id
_entity_poly.type
_entity_poly.pdbx_seq_one_letter_code
_entity_poly.pdbx_strand_id
1 'polypeptide(L)'
;MQTVHIEKLSDIQCQPESQLKFITEAWLQIIECRRVLKWTYAYGFYLPEHEHAKKQFFEYLQGEAESGLERLHQCAEKELQPFLCADEPSREFNDFRTKLAGLTSVTRNYFENLVRALENGLSDVDSNGASFSRATSSKNAAGSSKSRSGRVKGTFRTSMSSRMNDDSHWCCEHCTYANVKSATTCQMCYQQRR
;
A
#
# COMPACT_ATOMS: atom_id res chain seq x y z
N MET A 1 -14.97 18.42 -9.31
CA MET A 1 -15.55 19.68 -8.78
C MET A 1 -15.52 20.72 -9.89
N GLN A 2 -16.65 21.32 -10.24
CA GLN A 2 -16.71 22.36 -11.29
C GLN A 2 -16.28 23.71 -10.69
N THR A 3 -15.60 24.54 -11.49
CA THR A 3 -15.16 25.91 -11.11
C THR A 3 -16.31 26.76 -10.58
N VAL A 4 -17.50 26.59 -11.15
CA VAL A 4 -18.76 27.27 -10.76
C VAL A 4 -19.09 27.09 -9.27
N HIS A 5 -18.81 25.91 -8.70
CA HIS A 5 -19.07 25.67 -7.28
C HIS A 5 -18.04 26.35 -6.38
N ILE A 6 -16.81 26.61 -6.86
CA ILE A 6 -15.78 27.33 -6.08
C ILE A 6 -16.08 28.83 -6.08
N GLU A 7 -16.46 29.40 -7.23
CA GLU A 7 -16.89 30.80 -7.35
C GLU A 7 -18.07 31.09 -6.42
N LYS A 8 -19.12 30.26 -6.49
CA LYS A 8 -20.29 30.39 -5.60
C LYS A 8 -19.92 30.35 -4.12
N LEU A 9 -18.98 29.47 -3.75
CA LEU A 9 -18.56 29.30 -2.36
C LEU A 9 -17.67 30.45 -1.87
N SER A 10 -16.87 31.03 -2.78
CA SER A 10 -16.11 32.26 -2.55
C SER A 10 -17.04 33.41 -2.20
N ASP A 11 -18.13 33.56 -2.96
CA ASP A 11 -19.14 34.61 -2.74
C ASP A 11 -19.87 34.43 -1.40
N ILE A 12 -20.38 33.22 -1.12
CA ILE A 12 -21.13 32.94 0.12
C ILE A 12 -20.25 33.10 1.36
N GLN A 13 -19.02 32.59 1.33
CA GLN A 13 -18.14 32.58 2.51
C GLN A 13 -17.30 33.87 2.64
N CYS A 14 -17.40 34.79 1.67
CA CYS A 14 -16.57 35.99 1.59
C CYS A 14 -15.06 35.68 1.69
N GLN A 15 -14.62 34.58 1.05
CA GLN A 15 -13.22 34.13 1.06
C GLN A 15 -12.68 34.11 -0.37
N PRO A 16 -11.46 34.60 -0.63
CA PRO A 16 -10.89 34.56 -1.97
C PRO A 16 -10.67 33.11 -2.42
N GLU A 17 -10.87 32.81 -3.71
CA GLU A 17 -10.72 31.46 -4.28
C GLU A 17 -9.38 30.78 -3.94
N SER A 18 -8.31 31.57 -3.76
CA SER A 18 -7.01 31.07 -3.33
C SER A 18 -7.05 30.31 -1.99
N GLN A 19 -7.97 30.68 -1.10
CA GLN A 19 -8.21 30.04 0.19
C GLN A 19 -9.10 28.78 0.07
N LEU A 20 -9.71 28.53 -1.09
CA LEU A 20 -10.59 27.39 -1.38
C LEU A 20 -9.89 26.24 -2.11
N LYS A 21 -8.59 26.40 -2.44
CA LYS A 21 -7.78 25.39 -3.15
C LYS A 21 -7.78 24.01 -2.48
N PHE A 22 -7.94 23.96 -1.15
CA PHE A 22 -8.01 22.72 -0.38
C PHE A 22 -9.14 21.79 -0.86
N ILE A 23 -10.26 22.33 -1.37
CA ILE A 23 -11.36 21.54 -1.92
C ILE A 23 -10.92 20.84 -3.21
N THR A 24 -10.26 21.57 -4.10
CA THR A 24 -9.72 21.02 -5.35
C THR A 24 -8.66 19.96 -5.06
N GLU A 25 -7.76 20.23 -4.12
CA GLU A 25 -6.73 19.28 -3.69
C GLU A 25 -7.33 17.98 -3.13
N ALA A 26 -8.40 18.07 -2.32
CA ALA A 26 -9.10 16.90 -1.80
C ALA A 26 -9.70 16.05 -2.93
N TRP A 27 -10.36 16.68 -3.91
CA TRP A 27 -10.93 15.96 -5.07
C TRP A 27 -9.86 15.33 -5.96
N LEU A 28 -8.75 16.03 -6.21
CA LEU A 28 -7.61 15.47 -6.94
C LEU A 28 -7.04 14.26 -6.19
N GLN A 29 -6.86 14.37 -4.87
CA GLN A 29 -6.41 13.26 -4.05
C GLN A 29 -7.36 12.06 -4.16
N ILE A 30 -8.68 12.27 -4.09
CA ILE A 30 -9.68 11.19 -4.26
C ILE A 30 -9.53 10.50 -5.63
N ILE A 31 -9.37 11.27 -6.71
CA ILE A 31 -9.22 10.73 -8.07
C ILE A 31 -7.95 9.87 -8.18
N GLU A 32 -6.82 10.38 -7.68
CA GLU A 32 -5.55 9.65 -7.72
C GLU A 32 -5.58 8.40 -6.83
N CYS A 33 -6.12 8.49 -5.62
CA CYS A 33 -6.37 7.33 -4.76
C CYS A 33 -7.20 6.25 -5.47
N ARG A 34 -8.31 6.63 -6.12
CA ARG A 34 -9.14 5.69 -6.89
C ARG A 34 -8.39 5.06 -8.06
N ARG A 35 -7.48 5.80 -8.70
CA ARG A 35 -6.62 5.26 -9.76
C ARG A 35 -5.64 4.22 -9.20
N VAL A 36 -5.00 4.52 -8.07
CA VAL A 36 -4.10 3.57 -7.39
C VAL A 36 -4.84 2.29 -7.01
N LEU A 37 -6.05 2.40 -6.43
CA LEU A 37 -6.83 1.22 -6.05
C LEU A 37 -7.12 0.29 -7.22
N LYS A 38 -7.47 0.82 -8.41
CA LYS A 38 -7.67 -0.02 -9.60
C LYS A 38 -6.46 -0.92 -9.90
N TRP A 39 -5.26 -0.38 -9.75
CA TRP A 39 -4.02 -1.12 -9.96
C TRP A 39 -3.69 -2.04 -8.78
N THR A 40 -4.02 -1.67 -7.54
CA THR A 40 -3.81 -2.54 -6.37
C THR A 40 -4.67 -3.79 -6.45
N TYR A 41 -5.92 -3.70 -6.93
CA TYR A 41 -6.74 -4.88 -7.19
C TYR A 41 -6.12 -5.82 -8.22
N ALA A 42 -5.55 -5.28 -9.30
CA ALA A 42 -4.81 -6.08 -10.29
C ALA A 42 -3.56 -6.72 -9.67
N TYR A 43 -2.79 -5.96 -8.88
CA TYR A 43 -1.62 -6.47 -8.17
C TYR A 43 -2.00 -7.62 -7.21
N GLY A 44 -3.02 -7.42 -6.38
CA GLY A 44 -3.49 -8.41 -5.42
C GLY A 44 -4.01 -9.70 -6.07
N PHE A 45 -4.59 -9.61 -7.27
CA PHE A 45 -5.01 -10.77 -8.06
C PHE A 45 -3.82 -11.66 -8.47
N TYR A 46 -2.69 -11.06 -8.84
CA TYR A 46 -1.49 -11.78 -9.27
C TYR A 46 -0.54 -12.14 -8.12
N LEU A 47 -0.87 -11.75 -6.88
CA LEU A 47 -0.05 -12.08 -5.73
C LEU A 47 -0.15 -13.59 -5.40
N PRO A 48 0.97 -14.34 -5.34
CA PRO A 48 0.91 -15.79 -5.17
C PRO A 48 0.26 -16.21 -3.84
N GLU A 49 -0.65 -17.19 -3.89
CA GLU A 49 -1.43 -17.62 -2.72
C GLU A 49 -0.59 -18.19 -1.57
N HIS A 50 0.58 -18.75 -1.88
CA HIS A 50 1.48 -19.34 -0.89
C HIS A 50 2.27 -18.28 -0.09
N GLU A 51 2.33 -17.02 -0.56
CA GLU A 51 2.97 -15.90 0.13
C GLU A 51 2.02 -15.26 1.15
N HIS A 52 1.51 -16.06 2.10
CA HIS A 52 0.45 -15.65 3.03
C HIS A 52 0.75 -14.35 3.79
N ALA A 53 1.98 -14.18 4.27
CA ALA A 53 2.36 -12.98 5.03
C ALA A 53 2.28 -11.70 4.17
N LYS A 54 2.75 -11.77 2.91
CA LYS A 54 2.67 -10.66 1.96
C LYS A 54 1.23 -10.34 1.62
N LYS A 55 0.40 -11.37 1.41
CA LYS A 55 -1.03 -11.19 1.13
C LYS A 55 -1.75 -10.50 2.28
N GLN A 56 -1.54 -10.95 3.53
CA GLN A 56 -2.14 -10.30 4.70
C GLN A 56 -1.66 -8.86 4.88
N PHE A 57 -0.38 -8.59 4.68
CA PHE A 57 0.16 -7.24 4.78
C PHE A 57 -0.39 -6.32 3.69
N PHE A 58 -0.51 -6.82 2.46
CA PHE A 58 -1.14 -6.11 1.35
C PHE A 58 -2.61 -5.79 1.64
N GLU A 59 -3.40 -6.77 2.07
CA GLU A 59 -4.82 -6.60 2.40
C GLU A 59 -5.01 -5.57 3.51
N TYR A 60 -4.13 -5.58 4.53
CA TYR A 60 -4.13 -4.56 5.58
C TYR A 60 -3.85 -3.15 5.03
N LEU A 61 -2.78 -2.98 4.24
CA LEU A 61 -2.44 -1.68 3.67
C LEU A 61 -3.54 -1.15 2.74
N GLN A 62 -4.12 -2.03 1.91
CA GLN A 62 -5.23 -1.67 1.05
C GLN A 62 -6.46 -1.26 1.89
N GLY A 63 -6.81 -2.02 2.93
CA GLY A 63 -7.94 -1.72 3.80
C GLY A 63 -7.82 -0.37 4.51
N GLU A 64 -6.64 -0.04 5.04
CA GLU A 64 -6.38 1.26 5.66
C GLU A 64 -6.52 2.41 4.64
N ALA A 65 -5.98 2.23 3.43
CA ALA A 65 -6.06 3.21 2.36
C ALA A 65 -7.51 3.42 1.88
N GLU A 66 -8.28 2.35 1.68
CA GLU A 66 -9.69 2.41 1.28
C GLU A 66 -10.57 3.08 2.34
N SER A 67 -10.36 2.74 3.62
CA SER A 67 -11.05 3.37 4.75
C SER A 67 -10.74 4.87 4.86
N GLY A 68 -9.46 5.26 4.68
CA GLY A 68 -9.06 6.66 4.59
C GLY A 68 -9.70 7.40 3.42
N LEU A 69 -9.72 6.77 2.24
CA LEU A 69 -10.33 7.33 1.04
C LEU A 69 -11.83 7.56 1.20
N GLU A 70 -12.56 6.61 1.79
CA GLU A 70 -14.01 6.72 1.96
C GLU A 70 -14.37 7.87 2.90
N ARG A 71 -13.64 8.02 4.01
CA ARG A 71 -13.82 9.17 4.93
C ARG A 71 -13.55 10.50 4.24
N LEU A 72 -12.47 10.60 3.45
CA LEU A 72 -12.15 11.81 2.69
C LEU A 72 -13.25 12.12 1.67
N HIS A 73 -13.71 11.12 0.91
CA HIS A 73 -14.73 11.29 -0.10
C HIS A 73 -16.07 11.71 0.51
N GLN A 74 -16.49 11.06 1.60
CA GLN A 74 -17.70 11.43 2.32
C GLN A 74 -17.66 12.89 2.82
N CYS A 75 -16.53 13.34 3.37
CA CYS A 75 -16.36 14.73 3.82
C CYS A 75 -16.42 15.70 2.64
N ALA A 76 -15.71 15.42 1.55
CA ALA A 76 -15.67 16.27 0.35
C ALA A 76 -17.03 16.38 -0.37
N GLU A 77 -17.84 15.31 -0.33
CA GLU A 77 -19.12 15.25 -1.02
C GLU A 77 -20.28 15.73 -0.14
N LYS A 78 -20.43 15.20 1.07
CA LYS A 78 -21.62 15.42 1.91
C LYS A 78 -21.48 16.62 2.82
N GLU A 79 -20.33 16.77 3.47
CA GLU A 79 -20.12 17.86 4.44
C GLU A 79 -19.87 19.22 3.76
N LEU A 80 -19.54 19.22 2.47
CA LEU A 80 -19.42 20.45 1.67
C LEU A 80 -20.79 21.05 1.29
N GLN A 81 -21.83 20.22 1.11
CA GLN A 81 -23.12 20.68 0.60
C GLN A 81 -23.79 21.79 1.42
N PRO A 82 -23.80 21.75 2.77
CA PRO A 82 -24.42 22.81 3.57
C PRO A 82 -23.83 24.20 3.28
N PHE A 83 -22.53 24.29 3.01
CA PHE A 83 -21.85 25.55 2.72
C PHE A 83 -22.10 26.07 1.30
N LEU A 84 -22.51 25.20 0.37
CA LEU A 84 -22.91 25.56 -0.99
C LEU A 84 -24.36 26.07 -1.10
N CYS A 85 -25.19 25.71 -0.13
CA CYS A 85 -26.61 26.06 -0.06
C CYS A 85 -26.93 27.10 1.03
N ALA A 86 -25.92 27.59 1.74
CA ALA A 86 -26.09 28.62 2.77
C ALA A 86 -26.26 30.01 2.14
N ASP A 87 -27.05 30.85 2.81
CA ASP A 87 -27.26 32.26 2.43
C ASP A 87 -26.24 33.20 3.10
N GLU A 88 -25.56 32.75 4.17
CA GLU A 88 -24.58 33.54 4.92
C GLU A 88 -23.28 32.76 5.22
N PRO A 89 -22.14 33.46 5.40
CA PRO A 89 -20.89 32.84 5.83
C PRO A 89 -21.03 32.12 7.18
N SER A 90 -20.48 30.91 7.29
CA SER A 90 -20.49 30.14 8.54
C SER A 90 -19.11 30.09 9.18
N ARG A 91 -19.05 30.26 10.51
CA ARG A 91 -17.80 30.06 11.27
C ARG A 91 -17.31 28.61 11.19
N GLU A 92 -18.23 27.67 11.05
CA GLU A 92 -17.97 26.22 10.93
C GLU A 92 -17.25 25.89 9.62
N PHE A 93 -17.25 26.81 8.64
CA PHE A 93 -16.51 26.61 7.40
C PHE A 93 -15.00 26.48 7.61
N ASN A 94 -14.44 27.18 8.60
CA ASN A 94 -13.01 27.04 8.94
C ASN A 94 -12.70 25.68 9.58
N ASP A 95 -13.64 25.15 10.37
CA ASP A 95 -13.52 23.81 10.95
C ASP A 95 -13.60 22.75 9.85
N PHE A 96 -14.55 22.89 8.93
CA PHE A 96 -14.64 22.06 7.73
C PHE A 96 -13.37 22.11 6.90
N ARG A 97 -12.82 23.30 6.65
CA ARG A 97 -11.57 23.49 5.91
C ARG A 97 -10.42 22.71 6.56
N THR A 98 -10.26 22.87 7.86
CA THR A 98 -9.21 22.19 8.63
C THR A 98 -9.39 20.67 8.57
N LYS A 99 -10.63 20.20 8.74
CA LYS A 99 -10.98 18.79 8.65
C LYS A 99 -10.69 18.20 7.26
N LEU A 100 -11.12 18.86 6.19
CA LEU A 100 -10.94 18.37 4.81
C LEU A 100 -9.45 18.32 4.44
N ALA A 101 -8.69 19.36 4.78
CA ALA A 101 -7.24 19.39 4.56
C ALA A 101 -6.53 18.30 5.36
N GLY A 102 -6.91 18.09 6.62
CA GLY A 102 -6.39 17.02 7.47
C GLY A 102 -6.64 15.63 6.91
N LEU A 103 -7.90 15.34 6.52
CA LEU A 103 -8.25 14.07 5.88
C LEU A 103 -7.49 13.86 4.56
N THR A 104 -7.33 14.91 3.77
CA THR A 104 -6.57 14.84 2.50
C THR A 104 -5.12 14.43 2.76
N SER A 105 -4.47 15.02 3.76
CA SER A 105 -3.10 14.69 4.15
C SER A 105 -2.96 13.26 4.67
N VAL A 106 -3.86 12.83 5.56
CA VAL A 106 -3.87 11.48 6.13
C VAL A 106 -4.10 10.43 5.04
N THR A 107 -5.08 10.64 4.17
CA THR A 107 -5.36 9.74 3.05
C THR A 107 -4.18 9.66 2.09
N ARG A 108 -3.52 10.78 1.79
CA ARG A 108 -2.28 10.76 1.00
C ARG A 108 -1.22 9.85 1.63
N ASN A 109 -1.01 9.95 2.94
CA ASN A 109 -0.01 9.13 3.63
C ASN A 109 -0.32 7.63 3.54
N TYR A 110 -1.59 7.22 3.71
CA TYR A 110 -1.98 5.81 3.54
C TYR A 110 -1.63 5.30 2.13
N PHE A 111 -1.91 6.08 1.10
CA PHE A 111 -1.61 5.71 -0.29
C PHE A 111 -0.11 5.72 -0.61
N GLU A 112 0.65 6.69 -0.10
CA GLU A 112 2.11 6.69 -0.22
C GLU A 112 2.75 5.46 0.45
N ASN A 113 2.23 5.06 1.61
CA ASN A 113 2.70 3.85 2.30
C ASN A 113 2.36 2.59 1.49
N LEU A 114 1.14 2.51 0.96
CA LEU A 114 0.70 1.40 0.11
C LEU A 114 1.57 1.29 -1.15
N VAL A 115 1.73 2.38 -1.90
CA VAL A 115 2.55 2.38 -3.13
C VAL A 115 3.99 2.01 -2.83
N ARG A 116 4.60 2.57 -1.77
CA ARG A 116 5.97 2.24 -1.39
C ARG A 116 6.15 0.77 -1.02
N ALA A 117 5.18 0.18 -0.32
CA ALA A 117 5.22 -1.25 0.01
C ALA A 117 5.12 -2.14 -1.24
N LEU A 118 4.30 -1.74 -2.22
CA LEU A 118 4.18 -2.42 -3.51
C LEU A 118 5.44 -2.31 -4.35
N GLU A 119 6.06 -1.13 -4.42
CA GLU A 119 7.33 -0.89 -5.12
C GLU A 119 8.48 -1.73 -4.51
N ASN A 120 8.42 -1.98 -3.20
CA ASN A 120 9.38 -2.84 -2.49
C ASN A 120 9.01 -4.34 -2.55
N GLY A 121 7.98 -4.73 -3.32
CA GLY A 121 7.56 -6.13 -3.44
C GLY A 121 7.12 -6.77 -2.13
N LEU A 122 6.62 -5.96 -1.19
CA LEU A 122 6.15 -6.38 0.14
C LEU A 122 7.22 -7.08 0.98
N SER A 123 8.51 -6.78 0.80
CA SER A 123 9.60 -7.47 1.52
C SER A 123 9.66 -7.21 3.04
N ASP A 124 8.87 -6.26 3.54
CA ASP A 124 8.86 -5.89 4.97
C ASP A 124 8.41 -7.05 5.87
N VAL A 125 7.66 -8.01 5.34
CA VAL A 125 7.24 -9.21 6.07
C VAL A 125 8.32 -10.30 6.13
N ASP A 126 9.29 -10.29 5.21
CA ASP A 126 10.38 -11.29 5.16
C ASP A 126 11.47 -10.97 6.21
N SER A 127 11.57 -9.70 6.61
CA SER A 127 12.58 -9.20 7.57
C SER A 127 12.37 -9.71 9.00
N ASN A 128 11.20 -10.28 9.32
CA ASN A 128 10.94 -10.87 10.63
C ASN A 128 11.50 -12.30 10.82
N GLY A 129 12.05 -12.91 9.77
CA GLY A 129 12.75 -14.21 9.85
C GLY A 129 14.25 -14.11 10.17
N ALA A 130 14.84 -12.92 10.10
CA ALA A 130 16.27 -12.70 10.30
C ALA A 130 16.53 -11.64 11.38
N SER A 131 16.56 -12.10 12.63
CA SER A 131 17.36 -11.51 13.72
C SER A 131 17.32 -9.98 13.88
N PHE A 132 16.34 -9.46 14.62
CA PHE A 132 16.55 -8.23 15.39
C PHE A 132 17.50 -8.50 16.57
N SER A 133 18.80 -8.54 16.29
CA SER A 133 19.84 -8.41 17.31
C SER A 133 20.78 -7.27 16.95
N ARG A 134 20.26 -6.05 17.05
CA ARG A 134 21.11 -4.88 17.35
C ARG A 134 20.30 -3.70 17.88
N ALA A 135 20.22 -3.65 19.21
CA ALA A 135 20.14 -2.38 19.92
C ALA A 135 21.30 -2.33 20.93
N THR A 136 22.08 -1.27 20.80
CA THR A 136 23.20 -0.85 21.63
C THR A 136 22.77 -0.48 23.04
N SER A 137 23.47 -0.98 24.07
CA SER A 137 23.48 -0.37 25.40
C SER A 137 24.75 -0.77 26.17
N SER A 138 25.28 0.20 26.91
CA SER A 138 26.61 0.30 27.50
C SER A 138 26.76 -0.30 28.90
N LYS A 139 27.94 -0.92 29.15
CA LYS A 139 28.78 -0.95 30.37
C LYS A 139 28.13 -1.32 31.74
N ASN A 140 28.53 -2.47 32.32
CA ASN A 140 29.51 -2.58 33.43
C ASN A 140 29.61 -3.97 34.11
N ALA A 141 30.87 -4.37 34.34
CA ALA A 141 31.49 -5.15 35.44
C ALA A 141 30.91 -6.48 36.01
N ALA A 142 31.75 -7.51 35.88
CA ALA A 142 32.25 -8.48 36.88
C ALA A 142 31.32 -9.55 37.50
N GLY A 143 31.70 -10.82 37.27
CA GLY A 143 31.25 -11.98 38.05
C GLY A 143 31.72 -13.30 37.44
N SER A 144 32.80 -13.86 37.98
CA SER A 144 33.45 -15.11 37.54
C SER A 144 32.73 -16.36 38.06
N SER A 145 32.53 -17.40 37.24
CA SER A 145 32.66 -18.80 37.66
C SER A 145 32.70 -19.80 36.49
N LYS A 146 33.44 -20.89 36.71
CA LYS A 146 33.88 -21.97 35.82
C LYS A 146 32.77 -22.91 35.34
N SER A 147 32.85 -23.37 34.08
CA SER A 147 32.92 -24.80 33.68
C SER A 147 32.88 -24.89 32.14
N ARG A 148 33.90 -25.40 31.44
CA ARG A 148 34.34 -26.80 31.18
C ARG A 148 33.68 -27.45 29.96
N SER A 149 34.50 -27.60 28.90
CA SER A 149 34.48 -28.57 27.78
C SER A 149 33.27 -28.72 26.84
N GLY A 150 33.56 -28.71 25.53
CA GLY A 150 32.69 -29.37 24.54
C GLY A 150 32.96 -29.00 23.08
N ARG A 151 34.05 -29.51 22.51
CA ARG A 151 34.45 -29.39 21.11
C ARG A 151 33.72 -30.42 20.25
N VAL A 152 32.87 -30.03 19.30
CA VAL A 152 32.60 -30.85 18.09
C VAL A 152 32.36 -29.94 16.87
N LYS A 153 33.14 -30.25 15.83
CA LYS A 153 33.14 -29.73 14.46
C LYS A 153 32.16 -30.57 13.64
N GLY A 154 31.19 -29.95 12.96
CA GLY A 154 30.19 -30.64 12.15
C GLY A 154 29.99 -29.95 10.80
N THR A 155 30.53 -30.58 9.77
CA THR A 155 30.58 -30.18 8.37
C THR A 155 29.21 -30.22 7.68
N PHE A 156 29.01 -29.31 6.74
CA PHE A 156 28.03 -29.30 5.64
C PHE A 156 27.47 -30.66 5.24
N ARG A 157 26.14 -30.80 5.25
CA ARG A 157 25.33 -31.54 4.25
C ARG A 157 23.90 -30.99 4.22
N THR A 158 23.62 -30.06 3.31
CA THR A 158 22.23 -29.74 2.95
C THR A 158 21.74 -30.86 2.03
N SER A 159 20.92 -31.75 2.59
CA SER A 159 20.25 -32.83 1.88
C SER A 159 19.34 -32.23 0.80
N MET A 160 19.54 -32.67 -0.45
CA MET A 160 18.51 -32.57 -1.47
C MET A 160 17.26 -33.29 -0.95
N SER A 161 16.13 -32.60 -0.94
CA SER A 161 14.83 -33.24 -0.81
C SER A 161 14.10 -33.03 -2.13
N SER A 162 13.97 -34.15 -2.82
CA SER A 162 13.22 -34.39 -4.05
C SER A 162 11.84 -33.74 -4.00
N ARG A 163 11.62 -32.71 -4.83
CA ARG A 163 10.26 -32.33 -5.21
C ARG A 163 9.84 -33.20 -6.38
N MET A 164 8.71 -33.88 -6.17
CA MET A 164 8.02 -34.70 -7.14
C MET A 164 7.77 -33.90 -8.42
N ASN A 165 8.11 -34.55 -9.52
CA ASN A 165 8.11 -34.04 -10.88
C ASN A 165 6.66 -34.03 -11.39
N ASP A 166 5.94 -32.91 -11.27
CA ASP A 166 4.74 -32.70 -12.10
C ASP A 166 5.20 -32.17 -13.46
N ASP A 167 5.60 -33.13 -14.28
CA ASP A 167 6.22 -32.97 -15.59
C ASP A 167 5.19 -32.54 -16.65
N SER A 168 4.24 -31.66 -16.31
CA SER A 168 3.06 -31.37 -17.16
C SER A 168 3.04 -29.95 -17.75
N HIS A 169 3.87 -29.02 -17.24
CA HIS A 169 3.84 -27.60 -17.65
C HIS A 169 5.24 -27.00 -17.92
N TRP A 170 5.31 -25.92 -18.71
CA TRP A 170 6.50 -25.08 -18.91
C TRP A 170 6.16 -23.60 -18.70
N CYS A 171 7.04 -22.85 -18.03
CA CYS A 171 6.85 -21.41 -17.80
C CYS A 171 7.40 -20.60 -18.97
N CYS A 172 6.63 -19.62 -19.45
CA CYS A 172 7.08 -18.72 -20.51
C CYS A 172 8.20 -17.79 -20.02
N GLU A 173 9.33 -17.74 -20.73
CA GLU A 173 10.45 -16.85 -20.38
C GLU A 173 10.13 -15.35 -20.52
N HIS A 174 9.08 -15.00 -21.26
CA HIS A 174 8.71 -13.61 -21.52
C HIS A 174 7.67 -13.04 -20.55
N CYS A 175 6.68 -13.84 -20.16
CA CYS A 175 5.58 -13.39 -19.29
C CYS A 175 5.33 -14.30 -18.08
N THR A 176 6.18 -15.31 -17.84
CA THR A 176 6.13 -16.27 -16.73
C THR A 176 4.89 -17.17 -16.66
N TYR A 177 3.97 -17.06 -17.62
CA TYR A 177 2.75 -17.89 -17.67
C TYR A 177 3.07 -19.38 -17.79
N ALA A 178 2.35 -20.21 -17.01
CA ALA A 178 2.47 -21.65 -17.03
C ALA A 178 1.64 -22.25 -18.19
N ASN A 179 2.32 -22.75 -19.20
CA ASN A 179 1.71 -23.38 -20.37
C ASN A 179 1.75 -24.90 -20.24
N VAL A 180 0.78 -25.60 -20.81
CA VAL A 180 0.83 -27.06 -20.95
C VAL A 180 2.04 -27.50 -21.77
N LYS A 181 2.67 -28.64 -21.43
CA LYS A 181 3.88 -29.11 -22.12
C LYS A 181 3.73 -29.33 -23.63
N SER A 182 2.52 -29.63 -24.10
CA SER A 182 2.20 -29.79 -25.52
C SER A 182 2.17 -28.47 -26.30
N ALA A 183 2.07 -27.32 -25.62
CA ALA A 183 2.05 -26.02 -26.27
C ALA A 183 3.45 -25.62 -26.74
N THR A 184 3.55 -25.22 -28.01
CA THR A 184 4.76 -24.66 -28.64
C THR A 184 4.81 -23.14 -28.58
N THR A 185 3.70 -22.49 -28.24
CA THR A 185 3.55 -21.04 -28.07
C THR A 185 2.89 -20.72 -26.73
N CYS A 186 3.25 -19.62 -26.10
CA CYS A 186 2.61 -19.18 -24.88
C CYS A 186 1.16 -18.74 -25.14
N GLN A 187 0.20 -19.24 -24.36
CA GLN A 187 -1.22 -18.88 -24.52
C GLN A 187 -1.54 -17.43 -24.16
N MET A 188 -0.70 -16.77 -23.36
CA MET A 188 -0.92 -15.39 -22.92
C MET A 188 -0.24 -14.34 -23.80
N CYS A 189 1.01 -14.59 -24.22
CA CYS A 189 1.78 -13.61 -24.99
C CYS A 189 2.06 -14.04 -26.43
N TYR A 190 1.60 -15.23 -26.84
CA TYR A 190 1.78 -15.80 -28.18
C TYR A 190 3.24 -16.01 -28.61
N GLN A 191 4.19 -15.84 -27.70
CA GLN A 191 5.61 -16.01 -27.96
C GLN A 191 6.00 -17.50 -27.96
N GLN A 192 6.91 -17.86 -28.85
CA GLN A 192 7.31 -19.25 -29.07
C GLN A 192 8.19 -19.78 -27.94
N ARG A 193 8.00 -21.06 -27.59
CA ARG A 193 8.84 -21.78 -26.62
C ARG A 193 10.24 -21.94 -27.21
N ARG A 194 11.27 -21.42 -26.51
CA ARG A 194 12.68 -21.70 -26.82
C ARG A 194 13.12 -23.04 -26.24
#